data_AF-A0A7S6M6T2-F1
#
_entry.id   AF-A0A7S6M6T2-F1
#
_cell.length_a   1.000
_cell.length_b   1.000
_cell.length_c   1.000
_cell.angle_alpha   90.00
_cell.angle_beta   90.00
_cell.angle_gamma   90.00
#
_symmetry.space_group_name_H-M   'P 1'
#
loop_
_entity.id
_entity.type
_entity.pdbx_description
1 polymer ?
#
loop_
_entity_poly.entity_id
_entity_poly.type
_entity_poly.pdbx_seq_one_letter_code
_entity_poly.pdbx_strand_id
1 'polypeptide(L)'
;MTTNDATTPNDGIDASEVLDTLVIKKVQRRTSAGGAWVVGTIAGHRFDALVFPEPATNREWEVGGDSRISKLWVQRISDKATVYNWDRGADIEPTTELASVIVDLLAAGLAETIFGN
;
A
#
# COMPACT_ATOMS: atom_id res chain seq x y z
N MET A 1 2.96 -48.15 8.41
CA MET A 1 1.75 -47.66 9.10
C MET A 1 1.93 -46.16 9.23
N THR A 2 1.22 -45.42 8.40
CA THR A 2 1.40 -43.99 8.14
C THR A 2 0.93 -43.17 9.34
N THR A 3 1.80 -42.37 9.94
CA THR A 3 1.35 -41.24 10.78
C THR A 3 1.40 -40.01 9.90
N ASN A 4 0.21 -39.52 9.57
CA ASN A 4 -0.01 -38.28 8.84
C ASN A 4 0.48 -37.13 9.73
N ASP A 5 1.60 -36.50 9.35
CA ASP A 5 1.89 -35.14 9.77
C ASP A 5 0.87 -34.23 9.08
N ALA A 6 -0.19 -33.90 9.81
CA ALA A 6 -1.07 -32.80 9.44
C ALA A 6 -0.25 -31.52 9.58
N THR A 7 0.32 -31.04 8.46
CA THR A 7 0.80 -29.68 8.34
C THR A 7 -0.40 -28.75 8.53
N THR A 8 -0.56 -28.21 9.73
CA THR A 8 -1.39 -27.03 9.97
C THR A 8 -0.95 -25.96 8.98
N PRO A 9 -1.84 -25.39 8.14
CA PRO A 9 -1.49 -24.19 7.39
C PRO A 9 -1.09 -23.13 8.42
N ASN A 10 0.08 -22.53 8.21
CA ASN A 10 0.49 -21.36 8.97
C ASN A 10 -0.51 -20.25 8.61
N ASP A 11 -1.50 -19.97 9.47
CA ASP A 11 -2.56 -18.95 9.30
C ASP A 11 -2.00 -17.50 9.37
N GLY A 12 -0.80 -17.27 8.84
CA GLY A 12 -0.19 -15.96 8.69
C GLY A 12 -0.70 -15.25 7.44
N ILE A 13 -0.67 -13.92 7.46
CA ILE A 13 -0.99 -13.11 6.27
C ILE A 13 0.12 -13.33 5.23
N ASP A 14 -0.19 -14.00 4.12
CA ASP A 14 0.74 -14.14 3.00
C ASP A 14 0.75 -12.85 2.17
N ALA A 15 1.89 -12.14 2.20
CA ALA A 15 2.05 -10.89 1.46
C ALA A 15 1.93 -11.07 -0.05
N SER A 16 2.28 -12.24 -0.60
CA SER A 16 2.14 -12.51 -2.04
C SER A 16 0.67 -12.67 -2.43
N GLU A 17 -0.13 -13.39 -1.64
CA GLU A 17 -1.58 -13.50 -1.85
C GLU A 17 -2.27 -12.13 -1.70
N VAL A 18 -1.82 -11.29 -0.76
CA VAL A 18 -2.30 -9.90 -0.64
C VAL A 18 -1.95 -9.10 -1.91
N LEU A 19 -0.70 -9.19 -2.39
CA LEU A 19 -0.25 -8.45 -3.57
C LEU A 19 -0.97 -8.89 -4.85
N ASP A 20 -1.28 -10.18 -5.01
CA ASP A 20 -2.01 -10.72 -6.16
C ASP A 20 -3.42 -10.11 -6.34
N THR A 21 -3.97 -9.52 -5.27
CA THR A 21 -5.26 -8.80 -5.33
C THR A 21 -5.13 -7.31 -5.68
N LEU A 22 -3.92 -6.81 -5.89
CA LEU A 22 -3.67 -5.41 -6.24
C LEU A 22 -4.27 -5.09 -7.62
N VAL A 23 -5.17 -4.12 -7.64
CA VAL A 23 -5.77 -3.59 -8.88
C VAL A 23 -5.63 -2.08 -8.90
N ILE A 24 -4.86 -1.56 -9.86
CA ILE A 24 -4.80 -0.13 -10.15
C ILE A 24 -6.01 0.25 -11.01
N LYS A 25 -6.87 1.12 -10.49
CA LYS A 25 -8.11 1.54 -11.15
C LYS A 25 -7.94 2.84 -11.93
N LYS A 26 -7.12 3.76 -11.42
CA LYS A 26 -6.91 5.06 -12.02
C LYS A 26 -5.52 5.58 -11.70
N VAL A 27 -4.86 6.11 -12.73
CA VAL A 27 -3.64 6.91 -12.60
C VAL A 27 -3.92 8.28 -13.18
N GLN A 28 -3.79 9.32 -12.36
CA GLN A 28 -4.00 10.71 -12.74
C GLN A 28 -2.73 11.51 -12.49
N ARG A 29 -1.99 11.77 -13.56
CA ARG A 29 -0.85 12.69 -13.51
C ARG A 29 -1.30 14.09 -13.08
N ARG A 30 -0.50 14.75 -12.26
CA ARG A 30 -0.78 16.11 -11.82
C ARG A 30 -0.33 17.09 -12.91
N THR A 31 -1.14 18.14 -13.14
CA THR A 31 -0.88 19.16 -14.15
C THR A 31 -0.06 20.34 -13.62
N SER A 32 -0.16 20.64 -12.32
CA SER A 32 0.47 21.80 -11.68
C SER A 32 1.77 21.49 -10.93
N ALA A 33 2.13 20.21 -10.79
CA ALA A 33 3.33 19.74 -10.11
C ALA A 33 3.63 18.29 -10.52
N GLY A 34 4.80 17.77 -10.10
CA GLY A 34 5.18 16.39 -10.31
C GLY A 34 4.25 15.37 -9.61
N GLY A 35 4.44 14.11 -9.98
CA GLY A 35 3.75 12.95 -9.41
C GLY A 35 2.38 12.65 -10.03
N ALA A 36 1.79 11.55 -9.57
CA ALA A 36 0.49 11.07 -9.99
C ALA A 36 -0.34 10.61 -8.79
N TRP A 37 -1.63 10.91 -8.83
CA TRP A 37 -2.61 10.27 -7.96
C TRP A 37 -2.92 8.88 -8.51
N VAL A 38 -2.71 7.87 -7.68
CA VAL A 38 -2.96 6.46 -7.99
C VAL A 38 -4.07 5.97 -7.08
N VAL A 39 -5.14 5.46 -7.69
CA VAL A 39 -6.29 4.92 -6.98
C VAL A 39 -6.43 3.45 -7.33
N GLY A 40 -6.60 2.61 -6.32
CA GLY A 40 -6.70 1.17 -6.51
C GLY A 40 -7.39 0.45 -5.37
N THR A 41 -7.35 -0.86 -5.45
CA THR A 41 -7.79 -1.77 -4.39
C THR A 41 -6.76 -2.86 -4.15
N ILE A 42 -6.68 -3.34 -2.91
CA ILE A 42 -5.80 -4.44 -2.48
C ILE A 42 -6.41 -5.09 -1.23
N ALA A 43 -6.51 -6.42 -1.21
CA ALA A 43 -7.03 -7.24 -0.12
C ALA A 43 -8.31 -6.71 0.56
N GLY A 44 -9.33 -6.35 -0.23
CA GLY A 44 -10.60 -5.82 0.30
C GLY A 44 -10.54 -4.38 0.82
N HIS A 45 -9.45 -3.66 0.53
CA HIS A 45 -9.28 -2.25 0.85
C HIS A 45 -9.21 -1.43 -0.44
N ARG A 46 -9.63 -0.16 -0.36
CA ARG A 46 -9.34 0.84 -1.37
C ARG A 46 -8.21 1.74 -0.88
N PHE A 47 -7.42 2.24 -1.80
CA PHE A 47 -6.38 3.22 -1.49
C PHE A 47 -6.34 4.35 -2.50
N ASP A 48 -5.95 5.52 -2.01
CA ASP A 48 -5.61 6.70 -2.80
C ASP A 48 -4.18 7.12 -2.40
N ALA A 49 -3.26 7.14 -3.35
CA ALA A 49 -1.84 7.43 -3.11
C ALA A 49 -1.32 8.55 -4.01
N LEU A 50 -0.52 9.46 -3.46
CA LEU A 50 0.22 10.45 -4.24
C LEU A 50 1.67 9.99 -4.40
N VAL A 51 2.01 9.56 -5.61
CA VAL A 51 3.27 8.86 -5.93
C VAL A 51 4.12 9.74 -6.84
N PHE A 52 5.44 9.78 -6.62
CA PHE A 52 6.39 10.56 -7.39
C PHE A 52 7.41 9.67 -8.13
N PRO A 53 7.95 10.15 -9.27
CA PRO A 53 9.01 9.42 -9.99
C PRO A 53 10.33 9.42 -9.23
N GLU A 54 10.60 10.49 -8.46
CA GLU A 54 11.85 10.72 -7.72
C GLU A 54 11.57 10.84 -6.22
N PRO A 55 12.56 10.51 -5.36
CA PRO A 55 12.46 10.75 -3.93
C PRO A 55 12.24 12.22 -3.56
N ALA A 56 11.48 12.44 -2.50
CA ALA A 56 11.29 13.72 -1.85
C ALA A 56 12.61 14.26 -1.30
N THR A 57 12.74 15.58 -1.31
CA THR A 57 13.90 16.27 -0.73
C THR A 57 14.04 16.01 0.77
N ASN A 58 12.92 15.85 1.48
CA ASN A 58 12.89 15.33 2.85
C ASN A 58 12.26 13.93 2.83
N ARG A 59 13.04 12.91 3.22
CA ARG A 59 12.58 11.52 3.26
C ARG A 59 11.49 11.27 4.29
N GLU A 60 11.41 12.05 5.36
CA GLU A 60 10.34 11.94 6.37
C GLU A 60 8.94 12.25 5.81
N TRP A 61 8.87 12.83 4.61
CA TRP A 61 7.60 13.07 3.93
C TRP A 61 7.06 11.82 3.23
N GLU A 62 7.89 10.79 3.06
CA GLU A 62 7.53 9.55 2.39
C GLU A 62 7.11 8.48 3.38
N VAL A 63 6.10 7.70 3.02
CA VAL A 63 5.79 6.46 3.72
C VAL A 63 7.05 5.59 3.72
N GLY A 64 7.52 5.15 4.89
CA GLY A 64 8.73 4.31 5.03
C GLY A 64 10.07 4.99 4.71
N GLY A 65 10.09 6.25 4.24
CA GLY A 65 11.31 7.02 3.97
C GLY A 65 11.96 6.81 2.59
N ASP A 66 11.52 5.83 1.81
CA ASP A 66 12.05 5.56 0.46
C ASP A 66 11.00 5.13 -0.58
N SER A 67 9.72 5.21 -0.26
CA SER A 67 8.63 4.77 -1.15
C SER A 67 8.33 5.70 -2.32
N ARG A 68 8.76 6.97 -2.27
CA ARG A 68 8.28 8.05 -3.15
C ARG A 68 6.76 8.31 -3.06
N ILE A 69 6.13 7.88 -1.97
CA ILE A 69 4.70 8.11 -1.70
C ILE A 69 4.59 9.17 -0.59
N SER A 70 4.11 10.38 -0.93
CA SER A 70 4.00 11.46 0.05
C SER A 70 2.63 11.57 0.73
N LYS A 71 1.62 10.93 0.15
CA LYS A 71 0.29 10.76 0.74
C LYS A 71 -0.22 9.36 0.46
N LEU A 72 -0.75 8.70 1.47
CA LEU A 72 -1.39 7.40 1.34
C LEU A 72 -2.56 7.31 2.30
N TRP A 73 -3.73 7.01 1.75
CA TRP A 73 -4.93 6.75 2.52
C TRP A 73 -5.46 5.36 2.17
N VAL A 74 -5.75 4.55 3.20
CA VAL A 74 -6.28 3.19 3.05
C VAL A 74 -7.57 3.05 3.84
N GLN A 75 -8.61 2.56 3.17
CA GLN A 75 -9.93 2.33 3.76
C GLN A 75 -10.40 0.91 3.49
N ARG A 76 -10.87 0.23 4.53
CA ARG A 76 -11.53 -1.06 4.42
C ARG A 76 -12.89 -0.92 3.75
N ILE A 77 -13.17 -1.74 2.74
CA ILE A 77 -14.38 -1.58 1.92
C ILE A 77 -15.65 -2.01 2.67
N SER A 78 -15.57 -3.04 3.52
CA SER A 78 -16.74 -3.65 4.17
C SER A 78 -17.49 -2.70 5.09
N ASP A 79 -16.78 -1.85 5.84
CA ASP A 79 -17.34 -0.92 6.82
C ASP A 79 -16.90 0.53 6.63
N LYS A 80 -16.09 0.82 5.60
CA LYS A 80 -15.57 2.15 5.28
C LYS A 80 -14.66 2.73 6.38
N ALA A 81 -14.12 1.90 7.26
CA ALA A 81 -13.15 2.34 8.25
C ALA A 81 -11.84 2.77 7.57
N THR A 82 -11.36 3.98 7.86
CA THR A 82 -9.97 4.37 7.55
C THR A 82 -9.05 3.57 8.47
N VAL A 83 -8.16 2.78 7.87
CA VAL A 83 -7.23 1.90 8.61
C VAL A 83 -5.78 2.36 8.53
N TYR A 84 -5.50 3.38 7.69
CA TYR A 84 -4.22 4.06 7.60
C TYR A 84 -4.40 5.43 6.92
N ASN A 85 -3.70 6.46 7.39
CA ASN A 85 -3.66 7.77 6.76
C ASN A 85 -2.30 8.45 6.96
N TRP A 86 -1.68 8.83 5.86
CA TRP A 86 -0.41 9.53 5.81
C TRP A 86 -0.50 10.79 4.93
N ASP A 87 -0.07 11.93 5.46
CA ASP A 87 0.15 13.18 4.72
C ASP A 87 1.43 13.85 5.23
N ARG A 88 2.58 13.32 4.77
CA ARG A 88 3.93 13.73 5.21
C ARG A 88 4.15 13.53 6.72
N GLY A 89 3.59 12.44 7.22
CA GLY A 89 3.51 12.05 8.62
C GLY A 89 2.24 11.22 8.83
N ALA A 90 2.28 10.25 9.73
CA ALA A 90 1.14 9.40 10.02
C ALA A 90 0.11 10.16 10.86
N ASP A 91 -1.09 10.37 10.30
CA ASP A 91 -2.26 10.81 11.07
C ASP A 91 -2.94 9.60 11.73
N ILE A 92 -2.92 8.45 11.04
CA ILE A 92 -3.44 7.17 11.51
C ILE A 92 -2.42 6.10 11.12
N GLU A 93 -1.80 5.49 12.14
CA GLU A 93 -0.96 4.30 11.96
C GLU A 93 -1.81 3.08 11.56
N PRO A 94 -1.21 2.04 10.92
CA PRO A 94 -1.95 0.86 10.50
C PRO A 94 -2.71 0.24 11.68
N THR A 95 -4.03 0.17 11.58
CA THR A 95 -4.88 -0.28 12.71
C THR A 95 -4.99 -1.80 12.81
N THR A 96 -4.44 -2.55 11.85
CA THR A 96 -4.46 -4.02 11.79
C THR A 96 -3.20 -4.53 11.11
N GLU A 97 -2.83 -5.79 11.35
CA GLU A 97 -1.69 -6.43 10.69
C GLU A 97 -1.85 -6.44 9.16
N LEU A 98 -3.05 -6.73 8.65
CA LEU A 98 -3.33 -6.66 7.22
C LEU A 98 -3.13 -5.25 6.65
N ALA A 99 -3.54 -4.21 7.38
CA ALA A 99 -3.29 -2.84 6.96
C ALA A 99 -1.80 -2.52 6.92
N SER A 100 -1.00 -3.05 7.86
CA SER A 100 0.46 -2.91 7.83
C SER A 100 1.05 -3.56 6.58
N VAL A 101 0.68 -4.81 6.29
CA VAL A 101 1.14 -5.54 5.10
C VAL A 101 0.77 -4.80 3.81
N ILE A 102 -0.46 -4.26 3.73
CA ILE A 102 -0.89 -3.44 2.58
C ILE A 102 0.00 -2.21 2.42
N VAL A 103 0.27 -1.48 3.51
CA VAL A 103 1.12 -0.28 3.47
C VAL A 103 2.53 -0.64 3.03
N ASP A 104 3.12 -1.71 3.57
CA ASP A 104 4.46 -2.17 3.22
C ASP A 104 4.57 -2.55 1.73
N LEU A 105 3.59 -3.30 1.20
CA LEU A 105 3.55 -3.68 -0.22
C LEU A 105 3.42 -2.46 -1.14
N LEU A 106 2.55 -1.51 -0.80
CA LEU A 106 2.38 -0.28 -1.58
C LEU A 106 3.65 0.58 -1.52
N ALA A 107 4.26 0.73 -0.34
CA ALA A 107 5.48 1.48 -0.15
C ALA A 107 6.66 0.88 -0.94
N ALA A 108 6.78 -0.45 -0.96
CA ALA A 108 7.87 -1.14 -1.63
C ALA A 108 7.78 -1.12 -3.17
N GLY A 109 6.56 -1.15 -3.74
CA GLY A 109 6.40 -1.46 -5.17
C GLY A 109 5.59 -0.47 -6.01
N LEU A 110 4.78 0.40 -5.39
CA LEU A 110 3.82 1.19 -6.17
C LEU A 110 4.51 2.23 -7.06
N ALA A 111 5.58 2.87 -6.60
CA ALA A 111 6.29 3.85 -7.40
C ALA A 111 6.97 3.23 -8.63
N GLU A 112 7.59 2.06 -8.49
CA GLU A 112 8.16 1.33 -9.63
C GLU A 112 7.07 0.85 -10.60
N THR A 113 5.91 0.41 -10.08
CA THR A 113 4.78 0.01 -10.93
C THR A 113 4.28 1.16 -11.82
N ILE A 114 4.44 2.41 -11.38
CA ILE A 114 3.89 3.59 -12.06
C ILE A 114 4.94 4.31 -12.93
N PHE A 115 6.21 4.30 -12.53
CA PHE A 115 7.28 5.06 -13.17
C PHE A 115 8.49 4.23 -13.61
N GLY A 116 8.61 2.97 -13.18
CA GLY A 116 9.64 2.04 -13.61
C GLY A 116 9.38 1.59 -15.04
N ASN A 117 10.12 2.16 -15.98
CA ASN A 117 10.24 1.68 -17.37
C ASN A 117 11.57 0.97 -17.53
#